data_AF-A0A0F6ABM4-F1
#
_entry.id   AF-A0A0F6ABM4-F1
#
_cell.length_a   1.000
_cell.length_b   1.000
_cell.length_c   1.000
_cell.angle_alpha   90.00
_cell.angle_beta   90.00
_cell.angle_gamma   90.00
#
_symmetry.space_group_name_H-M   'P 1'
#
loop_
_entity.id
_entity.type
_entity.pdbx_description
1 polymer ?
#
loop_
_entity_poly.entity_id
_entity_poly.type
_entity_poly.pdbx_seq_one_letter_code
_entity_poly.pdbx_strand_id
1 'polypeptide(L)'
;MTTATRTKDITPLDSITFQILIDDQPITACEGETVLSVLQAADIKQVCENDRKVVTGGYCAMGVCHCCHVKVNKRYKQRACQTLVEPNMQVETLSNRFKDVGIDHEKV
;
A
#
# COMPACT_ATOMS: atom_id res chain seq x y z
N MET A 1 -0.55 -21.24 2.06
CA MET A 1 -0.50 -19.78 1.77
C MET A 1 -1.33 -19.13 2.84
N THR A 2 -0.70 -18.44 3.79
CA THR A 2 -1.37 -17.85 4.95
C THR A 2 -1.98 -16.54 4.49
N THR A 3 -3.29 -16.55 4.21
CA THR A 3 -4.05 -15.33 3.89
C THR A 3 -3.75 -14.29 4.97
N ALA A 4 -3.27 -13.10 4.58
CA ALA A 4 -2.99 -12.06 5.54
C ALA A 4 -4.32 -11.57 6.14
N THR A 5 -4.47 -11.72 7.46
CA THR A 5 -5.72 -11.46 8.18
C THR A 5 -5.81 -9.99 8.56
N ARG A 6 -6.98 -9.38 8.32
CA ARG A 6 -7.31 -8.06 8.88
C ARG A 6 -7.55 -8.20 10.38
N THR A 7 -6.75 -7.51 11.20
CA THR A 7 -6.79 -7.62 12.67
C THR A 7 -7.07 -6.29 13.37
N LYS A 8 -7.04 -5.17 12.65
CA LYS A 8 -7.21 -3.82 13.20
C LYS A 8 -8.55 -3.18 12.85
N ASP A 9 -9.46 -3.93 12.25
CA ASP A 9 -10.83 -3.48 12.09
C ASP A 9 -11.48 -3.33 13.47
N ILE A 10 -12.00 -2.14 13.76
CA ILE A 10 -12.75 -1.86 14.99
C ILE A 10 -14.24 -2.22 14.86
N THR A 11 -14.71 -2.37 13.63
CA THR A 11 -16.08 -2.75 13.26
C THR A 11 -16.05 -3.83 12.19
N PRO A 12 -17.07 -4.69 12.10
CA PRO A 12 -17.20 -5.62 10.99
C PRO A 12 -17.32 -4.86 9.65
N LEU A 13 -16.88 -5.49 8.56
CA LEU A 13 -17.11 -4.99 7.20
C LEU A 13 -18.56 -5.30 6.79
N ASP A 14 -19.35 -4.26 6.53
CA ASP A 14 -20.79 -4.33 6.22
C ASP A 14 -21.12 -3.96 4.76
N SER A 15 -20.11 -3.80 3.91
CA SER A 15 -20.24 -3.42 2.49
C SER A 15 -19.62 -4.48 1.56
N ILE A 16 -19.64 -4.23 0.24
CA ILE A 16 -19.17 -5.17 -0.79
C ILE A 16 -17.68 -5.41 -0.61
N THR A 17 -17.29 -6.68 -0.45
CA THR A 17 -15.90 -7.08 -0.28
C THR A 17 -15.35 -7.83 -1.49
N PHE A 18 -14.05 -7.68 -1.73
CA PHE A 18 -13.31 -8.36 -2.77
C PHE A 18 -11.85 -8.56 -2.34
N GLN A 19 -11.11 -9.37 -3.10
CA GLN A 19 -9.69 -9.59 -2.83
C GLN A 19 -8.80 -8.66 -3.64
N ILE A 20 -7.76 -8.15 -2.98
CA ILE A 20 -6.60 -7.52 -3.60
C ILE A 20 -5.34 -8.28 -3.19
N LEU A 21 -4.24 -8.09 -3.92
CA LEU A 21 -2.94 -8.66 -3.57
C LEU A 21 -2.06 -7.55 -2.98
N ILE A 22 -1.58 -7.74 -1.77
CA ILE A 22 -0.56 -6.90 -1.13
C ILE A 22 0.68 -7.77 -0.92
N ASP A 23 1.79 -7.41 -1.59
CA ASP A 23 3.05 -8.19 -1.55
C ASP A 23 2.82 -9.69 -1.82
N ASP A 24 2.08 -9.96 -2.91
CA ASP A 24 1.62 -11.29 -3.35
C ASP A 24 0.73 -12.06 -2.34
N GLN A 25 0.31 -11.43 -1.24
CA GLN A 25 -0.63 -12.01 -0.29
C GLN A 25 -2.06 -11.51 -0.56
N PRO A 26 -3.06 -12.41 -0.65
CA PRO A 26 -4.45 -12.01 -0.78
C PRO A 26 -4.94 -11.38 0.52
N ILE A 27 -5.54 -10.18 0.40
CA ILE A 27 -6.17 -9.44 1.50
C ILE A 27 -7.58 -9.03 1.08
N THR A 28 -8.54 -9.22 1.98
CA THR A 28 -9.91 -8.73 1.80
C THR A 28 -9.93 -7.20 1.89
N ALA A 29 -10.52 -6.57 0.91
CA ALA A 29 -10.77 -5.13 0.85
C ALA A 29 -12.27 -4.89 0.71
N CYS A 30 -12.72 -3.72 1.14
CA CYS A 30 -14.09 -3.27 1.03
C CYS A 30 -14.20 -2.11 0.03
N GLU A 31 -15.28 -2.05 -0.73
CA GLU A 31 -15.55 -0.93 -1.63
C GLU A 31 -15.52 0.41 -0.88
N GLY A 32 -14.86 1.41 -1.47
CA GLY A 32 -14.70 2.74 -0.88
C GLY A 32 -13.52 2.88 0.08
N GLU A 33 -12.84 1.80 0.47
CA GLU A 33 -11.59 1.89 1.21
C GLU A 33 -10.46 2.47 0.34
N THR A 34 -9.51 3.13 0.98
CA THR A 34 -8.22 3.45 0.36
C THR A 34 -7.25 2.31 0.57
N VAL A 35 -6.23 2.19 -0.30
CA VAL A 35 -5.14 1.22 -0.13
C VAL A 35 -4.50 1.37 1.26
N LEU A 36 -4.31 2.60 1.75
CA LEU A 36 -3.75 2.84 3.08
C LEU A 36 -4.67 2.35 4.22
N SER A 37 -6.00 2.39 4.04
CA SER A 37 -6.94 1.82 5.01
C SER A 37 -6.75 0.31 5.13
N VAL A 38 -6.70 -0.40 4.00
CA VAL A 38 -6.53 -1.86 3.97
C VAL A 38 -5.19 -2.27 4.57
N LEU A 39 -4.10 -1.56 4.25
CA LEU A 39 -2.79 -1.80 4.85
C LEU A 39 -2.84 -1.68 6.39
N GLN A 40 -3.49 -0.64 6.92
CA GLN A 40 -3.63 -0.45 8.37
C GLN A 40 -4.51 -1.53 9.01
N ALA A 41 -5.62 -1.92 8.37
CA ALA A 41 -6.48 -2.99 8.83
C ALA A 41 -5.73 -4.34 8.95
N ALA A 42 -4.78 -4.58 8.05
CA ALA A 42 -3.87 -5.73 8.04
C ALA A 42 -2.62 -5.57 8.95
N ASP A 43 -2.53 -4.52 9.77
CA ASP A 43 -1.37 -4.18 10.64
C ASP A 43 -0.06 -3.90 9.87
N ILE A 44 -0.15 -3.53 8.60
CA ILE A 44 1.01 -3.21 7.74
C ILE A 44 1.36 -1.71 7.91
N LYS A 45 2.39 -1.44 8.73
CA LYS A 45 2.83 -0.07 9.08
C LYS A 45 4.00 0.44 8.25
N GLN A 46 4.82 -0.47 7.74
CA GLN A 46 5.94 -0.15 6.84
C GLN A 46 5.38 -0.13 5.42
N VAL A 47 5.16 1.06 4.87
CA VAL A 47 4.41 1.23 3.61
C VAL A 47 5.34 1.57 2.45
N CYS A 48 6.29 2.47 2.69
CA CYS A 48 7.09 3.10 1.65
C CYS A 48 8.57 3.09 2.01
N GLU A 49 9.45 2.76 1.07
CA GLU A 49 10.88 3.07 1.13
C GLU A 49 11.14 4.27 0.21
N ASN A 50 11.55 5.41 0.78
CA ASN A 50 11.78 6.61 -0.01
C ASN A 50 13.11 6.55 -0.79
N ASP A 51 13.37 7.57 -1.61
CA ASP A 51 14.55 7.61 -2.49
C ASP A 51 15.89 7.66 -1.71
N ARG A 52 15.85 7.90 -0.40
CA ARG A 52 17.00 7.86 0.53
C ARG A 52 17.07 6.56 1.33
N LYS A 53 16.34 5.52 0.92
CA LYS A 53 16.29 4.20 1.58
C LYS A 53 15.72 4.25 3.01
N VAL A 54 14.90 5.25 3.32
CA VAL A 54 14.23 5.35 4.62
C VAL A 54 12.84 4.76 4.52
N VAL A 55 12.55 3.80 5.40
CA VAL A 55 11.22 3.19 5.53
C VAL A 55 10.28 4.14 6.29
N THR A 56 9.09 4.33 5.74
CA THR A 56 8.06 5.25 6.23
C THR A 56 6.69 4.58 6.19
N GLY A 57 5.78 5.09 7.02
CA GLY A 57 4.38 4.66 7.08
C GLY A 57 3.41 5.79 6.73
N GLY A 58 2.12 5.47 6.71
CA GLY A 58 1.06 6.49 6.60
C GLY A 58 1.10 7.45 7.78
N TYR A 59 1.17 8.75 7.48
CA TYR A 59 1.14 9.81 8.50
C TYR A 59 -0.10 10.69 8.37
N CYS A 60 -0.21 11.48 7.29
CA CYS A 60 -1.29 12.47 7.17
C CYS A 60 -2.63 11.91 6.69
N ALA A 61 -2.66 10.76 6.02
CA ALA A 61 -3.83 10.21 5.32
C ALA A 61 -4.58 11.16 4.33
N MET A 62 -4.01 12.33 4.01
CA MET A 62 -4.63 13.36 3.15
C MET A 62 -3.90 13.58 1.81
N GLY A 63 -2.76 12.93 1.61
CA GLY A 63 -1.94 13.04 0.40
C GLY A 63 -0.83 14.11 0.44
N VAL A 64 -0.65 14.79 1.57
CA VAL A 64 0.32 15.89 1.72
C VAL A 64 1.72 15.41 2.11
N CYS A 65 1.83 14.42 3.01
CA CYS A 65 3.14 14.01 3.56
C CYS A 65 4.00 13.18 2.60
N HIS A 66 3.41 12.55 1.57
CA HIS A 66 4.09 11.63 0.65
C HIS A 66 4.80 10.41 1.29
N CYS A 67 4.51 10.07 2.55
CA CYS A 67 5.09 8.93 3.26
C CYS A 67 4.42 7.56 2.97
N CYS A 68 3.37 7.54 2.14
CA CYS A 68 2.57 6.33 1.85
C CYS A 68 2.62 5.92 0.38
N HIS A 69 3.74 6.19 -0.30
CA HIS A 69 3.91 5.76 -1.67
C HIS A 69 4.03 4.24 -1.76
N VAL A 70 3.25 3.66 -2.66
CA VAL A 70 3.27 2.23 -3.01
C VAL A 70 3.31 2.09 -4.53
N LYS A 71 3.58 0.89 -5.01
CA LYS A 71 3.43 0.54 -6.42
C LYS A 71 2.09 -0.17 -6.60
N VAL A 72 1.23 0.37 -7.44
CA VAL A 72 -0.10 -0.21 -7.73
C VAL A 72 -0.17 -0.56 -9.20
N ASN A 73 -0.48 -1.82 -9.52
CA ASN A 73 -0.62 -2.30 -10.89
C ASN A 73 0.56 -1.85 -11.78
N LYS A 74 1.79 -2.10 -11.31
CA LYS A 74 3.07 -1.72 -11.97
C LYS A 74 3.38 -0.21 -12.01
N ARG A 75 2.51 0.67 -11.50
CA ARG A 75 2.74 2.11 -11.45
C ARG A 75 3.36 2.48 -10.10
N TYR A 76 4.58 2.99 -10.13
CA TYR A 76 5.30 3.46 -8.95
C TYR A 76 4.70 4.72 -8.34
N LYS A 77 5.04 4.98 -7.07
CA LYS A 77 4.76 6.22 -6.33
C LYS A 77 3.28 6.64 -6.32
N GLN A 78 2.35 5.67 -6.24
CA GLN A 78 0.94 5.96 -6.01
C GLN A 78 0.72 6.25 -4.53
N ARG A 79 -0.08 7.26 -4.20
CA ARG A 79 -0.38 7.62 -2.81
C ARG A 79 -1.44 6.66 -2.27
N ALA A 80 -1.04 5.71 -1.41
CA ALA A 80 -1.95 4.72 -0.85
C ALA A 80 -3.16 5.38 -0.13
N CYS A 81 -2.98 6.55 0.48
CA CYS A 81 -4.05 7.30 1.14
C CYS A 81 -5.08 7.96 0.21
N GLN A 82 -4.82 8.04 -1.09
CA GLN A 82 -5.73 8.63 -2.08
C GLN A 82 -6.14 7.65 -3.17
N THR A 83 -5.56 6.46 -3.20
CA THR A 83 -5.93 5.41 -4.15
C THR A 83 -7.02 4.55 -3.53
N LEU A 84 -8.19 4.50 -4.16
CA LEU A 84 -9.26 3.57 -3.80
C LEU A 84 -8.86 2.15 -4.19
N VAL A 85 -9.31 1.18 -3.40
CA VAL A 85 -9.12 -0.24 -3.72
C VAL A 85 -10.10 -0.68 -4.81
N GLU A 86 -9.63 -1.55 -5.69
CA GLU A 86 -10.41 -2.12 -6.79
C GLU A 86 -10.17 -3.64 -6.86
N PRO A 87 -11.13 -4.43 -7.36
CA PRO A 87 -10.94 -5.87 -7.51
C PRO A 87 -9.71 -6.22 -8.35
N ASN A 88 -8.97 -7.26 -7.95
CA ASN A 88 -7.74 -7.73 -8.60
C ASN A 88 -6.58 -6.72 -8.60
N MET A 89 -6.64 -5.67 -7.77
CA MET A 89 -5.54 -4.73 -7.60
C MET A 89 -4.31 -5.44 -7.02
N GLN A 90 -3.13 -5.14 -7.58
CA GLN A 90 -1.83 -5.57 -7.06
C GLN A 90 -1.11 -4.36 -6.45
N VAL A 91 -0.75 -4.49 -5.18
CA VAL A 91 -0.05 -3.46 -4.40
C VAL A 91 1.27 -4.06 -3.90
N GLU A 92 2.36 -3.38 -4.19
CA GLU A 92 3.68 -3.70 -3.64
C GLU A 92 4.10 -2.58 -2.68
N THR A 93 4.31 -2.93 -1.41
CA THR A 93 4.85 -2.03 -0.40
C THR A 93 6.37 -2.01 -0.47
N LEU A 94 6.99 -0.95 0.05
CA LEU A 94 8.45 -0.77 0.05
C LEU A 94 9.11 -0.81 -1.34
N SER A 95 8.31 -0.78 -2.42
CA SER A 95 8.79 -0.77 -3.79
C SER A 95 9.22 0.64 -4.17
N ASN A 96 10.47 0.75 -4.63
CA ASN A 96 11.05 2.00 -5.10
C ASN A 96 11.66 1.81 -6.49
N ARG A 97 11.29 2.69 -7.43
CA ARG A 97 11.78 2.64 -8.81
C ARG A 97 13.30 2.70 -8.92
N PHE A 98 13.97 3.46 -8.05
CA PHE A 98 15.43 3.58 -8.05
C PHE A 98 16.09 2.23 -7.75
N LYS A 99 15.53 1.49 -6.78
CA LYS A 99 15.98 0.14 -6.40
C LYS A 99 15.64 -0.89 -7.47
N ASP A 100 14.40 -0.90 -7.95
CA ASP A 100 13.89 -1.96 -8.84
C ASP A 100 14.42 -1.83 -10.28
N VAL A 101 14.66 -0.61 -10.76
CA VAL A 101 15.10 -0.33 -12.14
C VAL A 101 16.59 0.05 -12.20
N GLY A 102 17.29 0.09 -11.05
CA GLY A 102 18.73 0.38 -10.99
C GLY A 102 19.09 1.81 -11.37
N ILE A 103 18.23 2.79 -11.05
CA ILE A 103 18.55 4.21 -11.24
C ILE A 103 19.31 4.66 -9.99
N ASP A 104 20.52 5.17 -10.18
CA ASP A 104 21.41 5.56 -9.08
C ASP A 104 21.38 7.08 -8.88
N HIS A 105 21.08 7.53 -7.66
CA HIS A 105 21.03 8.95 -7.32
C HIS A 105 22.42 9.59 -7.25
N GLU A 106 23.48 8.79 -7.04
CA GLU A 106 24.86 9.27 -6.95
C GLU A 106 25.48 9.59 -8.31
N LYS A 107 24.77 9.30 -9.42
CA LYS A 107 25.25 9.48 -10.80
C LYS A 107 24.55 10.61 -11.57
N VAL A 108 23.74 11.44 -10.89
CA VAL A 108 23.06 12.61 -11.48
C VAL A 108 23.73 13.90 -11.04
#